data_AF-A0A6A5FIC9-F1
#
_entry.id   AF-A0A6A5FIC9-F1
#
_cell.length_a   1.000
_cell.length_b   1.000
_cell.length_c   1.000
_cell.angle_alpha   90.00
_cell.angle_beta   90.00
_cell.angle_gamma   90.00
#
_symmetry.space_group_name_H-M   'P 1'
#
loop_
_entity.id
_entity.type
_entity.pdbx_description
1 polymer ?
#
loop_
_entity_poly.entity_id
_entity_poly.type
_entity_poly.pdbx_seq_one_letter_code
_entity_poly.pdbx_strand_id
1 'polypeptide(L)'
;MVHTTIKKALKNTLQDLRREDFLEFCHQLKDRREEPRVRYRDVENKSVLQITDLLVSTFTERGALPVALSILKLINCNQEAETLYSETRACVDVKGDPTFRKTSSGELDTKPSQEALNHKAGRWPFSSPVTGKTPQEVEAEAEARVLSEGGDPRNERLVLSRFMIQFGQYKDQTFKWLLENDLSYAAKMVACHEKQRQNTKCQSSLMANKDSLTRYAIAYPEVLQEVRFHRGYERSLQSGQEGKALVGFGKHRSETLEDLYESKDRDKISYINFLRNKKSTCDQGSKMDIAVRYILQRDKKQAAASRKRRASSDTRTGAPPKVAAKRGGRPGVGGRGGW
;
A
#
# COMPACT_ATOMS: atom_id res chain seq x y z
N MET A 1 -15.09 -16.92 30.75
CA MET A 1 -15.85 -15.84 30.10
C MET A 1 -16.46 -16.40 28.82
N VAL A 2 -17.76 -16.21 28.60
CA VAL A 2 -18.44 -16.76 27.42
C VAL A 2 -17.99 -15.96 26.20
N HIS A 3 -17.30 -16.63 25.29
CA HIS A 3 -16.90 -16.09 23.99
C HIS A 3 -18.16 -15.72 23.17
N THR A 4 -18.45 -14.43 23.07
CA THR A 4 -19.57 -13.91 22.26
C THR A 4 -18.99 -13.37 20.96
N THR A 5 -19.47 -13.85 19.81
CA THR A 5 -19.17 -13.28 18.48
C THR A 5 -20.20 -12.20 18.17
N ILE A 6 -19.94 -11.29 17.23
CA ILE A 6 -20.93 -10.28 16.83
C ILE A 6 -22.23 -10.97 16.39
N LYS A 7 -22.12 -12.06 15.62
CA LYS A 7 -23.27 -12.90 15.25
C LYS A 7 -24.06 -13.42 16.45
N LYS A 8 -23.38 -13.89 17.49
CA LYS A 8 -24.03 -14.41 18.70
C LYS A 8 -24.67 -13.30 19.53
N ALA A 9 -24.00 -12.14 19.66
CA ALA A 9 -24.55 -10.97 20.33
C ALA A 9 -25.81 -10.46 19.61
N LEU A 10 -25.76 -10.36 18.28
CA LEU A 10 -26.92 -10.01 17.45
C LEU A 10 -28.07 -10.98 17.65
N LYS A 11 -27.80 -12.29 17.59
CA LYS A 11 -28.81 -13.32 17.84
C LYS A 11 -29.47 -13.12 19.21
N ASN A 12 -28.67 -13.01 20.27
CA ASN A 12 -29.19 -12.87 21.63
C ASN A 12 -30.03 -11.59 21.77
N THR A 13 -29.50 -10.46 21.30
CA THR A 13 -30.21 -9.17 21.33
C THR A 13 -31.56 -9.24 20.61
N LEU A 14 -31.60 -9.84 19.42
CA LEU A 14 -32.83 -9.99 18.65
C LEU A 14 -33.80 -11.02 19.26
N GLN A 15 -33.31 -11.98 20.05
CA GLN A 15 -34.14 -12.91 20.80
C GLN A 15 -34.78 -12.27 22.04
N ASP A 16 -34.11 -11.28 22.64
CA ASP A 16 -34.57 -10.55 23.81
C ASP A 16 -35.60 -9.46 23.45
N LEU A 17 -35.71 -9.09 22.16
CA LEU A 17 -36.73 -8.17 21.67
C LEU A 17 -38.14 -8.74 21.84
N ARG A 18 -39.09 -7.85 22.17
CA ARG A 18 -40.52 -8.18 22.09
C ARG A 18 -40.89 -8.47 20.64
N ARG A 19 -41.90 -9.32 20.46
CA ARG A 19 -42.35 -9.74 19.11
C ARG A 19 -42.68 -8.55 18.21
N GLU A 20 -43.31 -7.51 18.76
CA GLU A 20 -43.63 -6.28 18.05
C GLU A 20 -42.38 -5.51 17.61
N ASP A 21 -41.41 -5.35 18.50
CA ASP A 21 -40.14 -4.66 18.23
C ASP A 21 -39.29 -5.44 17.21
N PHE A 22 -39.31 -6.77 17.26
CA PHE A 22 -38.61 -7.61 16.27
C PHE A 22 -39.23 -7.48 14.86
N LEU A 23 -40.57 -7.39 14.77
CA LEU A 23 -41.26 -7.16 13.50
C LEU A 23 -40.95 -5.76 12.96
N GLU A 24 -40.92 -4.75 13.83
CA GLU A 24 -40.54 -3.38 13.44
C GLU A 24 -39.07 -3.31 13.01
N PHE A 25 -38.16 -4.00 13.72
CA PHE A 25 -36.76 -4.15 13.31
C PHE A 25 -36.64 -4.72 11.89
N CYS A 26 -37.41 -5.78 11.59
CA CYS A 26 -37.47 -6.38 10.26
C CYS A 26 -38.01 -5.40 9.21
N HIS A 27 -39.05 -4.63 9.55
CA HIS A 27 -39.63 -3.62 8.69
C HIS A 27 -38.62 -2.51 8.34
N GLN A 28 -37.89 -1.99 9.33
CA GLN A 28 -36.85 -0.98 9.14
C GLN A 28 -35.63 -1.52 8.38
N LEU A 29 -35.26 -2.78 8.59
CA LEU A 29 -34.19 -3.43 7.84
C LEU A 29 -34.51 -3.52 6.33
N LYS A 30 -35.78 -3.73 5.99
CA LYS A 30 -36.29 -3.70 4.61
C LYS A 30 -36.33 -2.26 4.06
N ASP A 31 -36.74 -1.27 4.85
CA ASP A 31 -36.92 0.11 4.36
C ASP A 31 -35.59 0.87 4.17
N ARG A 32 -34.46 0.29 4.61
CA ARG A 32 -33.13 0.86 4.34
C ARG A 32 -32.87 1.01 2.84
N ARG A 33 -32.68 2.26 2.42
CA ARG A 33 -32.37 2.64 1.02
C ARG A 33 -30.87 2.60 0.69
N GLU A 34 -30.01 2.33 1.68
CA GLU A 34 -28.56 2.21 1.56
C GLU A 34 -28.14 0.85 0.98
N GLU A 35 -27.11 0.82 0.15
CA GLU A 35 -26.51 -0.43 -0.32
C GLU A 35 -25.53 -1.00 0.73
N PRO A 36 -25.48 -2.33 0.98
CA PRO A 36 -26.27 -3.39 0.34
C PRO A 36 -27.75 -3.45 0.82
N ARG A 37 -28.70 -3.57 -0.12
CA ARG A 37 -30.14 -3.67 0.20
C ARG A 37 -30.60 -5.09 0.51
N VAL A 38 -31.50 -5.22 1.48
CA VAL A 38 -32.17 -6.48 1.83
C VAL A 38 -33.51 -6.56 1.11
N ARG A 39 -33.83 -7.69 0.45
CA ARG A 39 -35.08 -7.83 -0.31
C ARG A 39 -36.23 -8.24 0.61
N TYR A 40 -37.46 -7.86 0.23
CA TYR A 40 -38.69 -8.16 0.96
C TYR A 40 -38.85 -9.64 1.35
N ARG A 41 -38.58 -10.55 0.41
CA ARG A 41 -38.69 -12.01 0.59
C ARG A 41 -37.69 -12.59 1.59
N ASP A 42 -36.62 -11.84 1.85
CA ASP A 42 -35.54 -12.31 2.71
C ASP A 42 -35.83 -12.03 4.19
N VAL A 43 -36.82 -11.18 4.50
CA VAL A 43 -37.15 -10.75 5.87
C VAL A 43 -38.53 -11.26 6.33
N GLU A 44 -39.49 -11.39 5.41
CA GLU A 44 -40.86 -11.78 5.75
C GLU A 44 -40.94 -13.21 6.32
N ASN A 45 -41.62 -13.37 7.46
CA ASN A 45 -41.83 -14.65 8.17
C ASN A 45 -40.54 -15.41 8.55
N LYS A 46 -39.42 -14.71 8.70
CA LYS A 46 -38.15 -15.32 9.12
C LYS A 46 -37.99 -15.37 10.62
N SER A 47 -37.32 -16.41 11.10
CA SER A 47 -36.94 -16.52 12.51
C SER A 47 -35.76 -15.58 12.83
N VAL A 48 -35.57 -15.29 14.12
CA VAL A 48 -34.42 -14.51 14.61
C VAL A 48 -33.08 -15.05 14.10
N LEU A 49 -32.93 -16.37 14.03
CA LEU A 49 -31.74 -17.02 13.48
C LEU A 49 -31.52 -16.68 12.01
N GLN A 50 -32.57 -16.80 11.19
CA GLN A 50 -32.51 -16.51 9.76
C GLN A 50 -32.23 -15.02 9.49
N ILE A 51 -32.81 -14.11 10.28
CA ILE A 51 -32.51 -12.67 10.20
C ILE A 51 -31.08 -12.36 10.63
N THR A 52 -30.57 -13.03 11.67
CA THR A 52 -29.17 -12.86 12.09
C THR A 52 -28.21 -13.33 11.01
N ASP A 53 -28.47 -14.49 10.39
CA ASP A 53 -27.68 -15.01 9.27
C ASP A 53 -27.74 -14.11 8.04
N LEU A 54 -28.91 -13.53 7.75
CA LEU A 54 -29.11 -12.56 6.69
C LEU A 54 -28.30 -11.28 6.91
N LEU A 55 -28.30 -10.73 8.13
CA LEU A 55 -27.51 -9.55 8.49
C LEU A 55 -26.01 -9.79 8.27
N VAL A 56 -25.50 -10.91 8.79
CA VAL A 56 -24.08 -11.25 8.67
C VAL A 56 -23.69 -11.59 7.24
N SER A 57 -24.54 -12.27 6.46
CA SER A 57 -24.25 -12.57 5.05
C SER A 57 -24.29 -11.33 4.16
N THR A 58 -25.21 -10.40 4.42
CA THR A 58 -25.38 -9.19 3.61
C THR A 58 -24.35 -8.11 3.95
N PHE A 59 -24.10 -7.87 5.24
CA PHE A 59 -23.27 -6.76 5.71
C PHE A 59 -21.92 -7.18 6.29
N THR A 60 -21.60 -8.48 6.35
CA THR A 60 -20.49 -9.06 7.13
C THR A 60 -20.68 -8.88 8.64
N GLU A 61 -19.99 -9.67 9.48
CA GLU A 61 -20.13 -9.53 10.93
C GLU A 61 -19.84 -8.10 11.43
N ARG A 62 -18.80 -7.45 10.91
CA ARG A 62 -18.44 -6.08 11.32
C ARG A 62 -19.43 -5.03 10.82
N GLY A 63 -19.95 -5.18 9.60
CA GLY A 63 -20.90 -4.22 9.03
C GLY A 63 -22.34 -4.43 9.50
N ALA A 64 -22.71 -5.64 9.93
CA ALA A 64 -24.03 -5.94 10.49
C ALA A 64 -24.30 -5.21 11.81
N LEU A 65 -23.27 -5.01 12.64
CA LEU A 65 -23.41 -4.36 13.93
C LEU A 65 -23.90 -2.89 13.84
N PRO A 66 -23.25 -1.97 13.09
CA PRO A 66 -23.71 -0.58 13.01
C PRO A 66 -25.12 -0.48 12.40
N VAL A 67 -25.46 -1.38 11.47
CA VAL A 67 -26.81 -1.47 10.89
C VAL A 67 -27.82 -1.84 11.97
N ALA A 68 -27.57 -2.89 12.75
CA ALA A 68 -28.46 -3.33 13.81
C ALA A 68 -28.60 -2.27 14.91
N LEU A 69 -27.50 -1.63 15.35
CA LEU A 69 -27.54 -0.55 16.34
C LEU A 69 -28.37 0.64 15.88
N SER A 70 -28.23 1.03 14.61
CA SER A 70 -28.99 2.16 14.04
C SER A 70 -30.49 1.85 14.01
N ILE A 71 -30.86 0.62 13.62
CA ILE A 71 -32.27 0.20 13.59
C ILE A 71 -32.85 0.08 15.00
N LEU A 72 -32.13 -0.52 15.95
CA LEU A 72 -32.58 -0.64 17.35
C LEU A 72 -32.86 0.74 17.97
N LYS A 73 -31.99 1.72 17.71
CA LYS A 73 -32.21 3.11 18.14
C LYS A 73 -33.42 3.74 17.45
N LEU A 74 -33.62 3.47 16.16
CA LEU A 74 -34.76 3.99 15.40
C LEU A 74 -36.11 3.47 15.92
N ILE A 75 -36.18 2.21 16.35
CA ILE A 75 -37.39 1.60 16.91
C ILE A 75 -37.55 1.84 18.43
N ASN A 76 -36.72 2.71 19.02
CA ASN A 76 -36.68 3.02 20.45
C ASN A 76 -36.25 1.88 21.39
N CYS A 77 -35.65 0.81 20.87
CA CYS A 77 -34.99 -0.26 21.65
C CYS A 77 -33.58 0.18 22.09
N ASN A 78 -33.52 1.30 22.84
CA ASN A 78 -32.26 1.94 23.21
C ASN A 78 -31.47 1.10 24.23
N GLN A 79 -32.15 0.39 25.13
CA GLN A 79 -31.48 -0.46 26.13
C GLN A 79 -30.79 -1.65 25.46
N GLU A 80 -31.46 -2.29 24.52
CA GLU A 80 -30.96 -3.41 23.74
C GLU A 80 -29.81 -2.96 22.82
N ALA A 81 -29.90 -1.75 22.24
CA ALA A 81 -28.80 -1.16 21.48
C ALA A 81 -27.55 -0.94 22.34
N GLU A 82 -27.69 -0.41 23.56
CA GLU A 82 -26.54 -0.18 24.46
C GLU A 82 -25.96 -1.49 25.02
N THR A 83 -26.81 -2.48 25.32
CA THR A 83 -26.36 -3.84 25.68
C THR A 83 -25.58 -4.46 24.52
N LEU A 84 -26.12 -4.46 23.30
CA LEU A 84 -25.45 -4.97 22.11
C LEU A 84 -24.11 -4.27 21.87
N TYR A 85 -24.07 -2.94 21.97
CA TYR A 85 -22.83 -2.17 21.81
C TYR A 85 -21.80 -2.54 22.88
N SER A 86 -22.20 -2.67 24.13
CA SER A 86 -21.31 -3.02 25.24
C SER A 86 -20.75 -4.44 25.11
N GLU A 87 -21.58 -5.41 24.75
CA GLU A 87 -21.18 -6.80 24.52
C GLU A 87 -20.25 -6.95 23.31
N THR A 88 -20.46 -6.14 22.27
CA THR A 88 -19.68 -6.20 21.04
C THR A 88 -18.49 -5.24 21.04
N ARG A 89 -18.35 -4.35 22.03
CA ARG A 89 -17.26 -3.36 22.14
C ARG A 89 -15.87 -3.98 21.96
N ALA A 90 -15.63 -5.14 22.56
CA ALA A 90 -14.36 -5.86 22.43
C ALA A 90 -14.13 -6.46 21.03
N CYS A 91 -15.20 -6.75 20.27
CA CYS A 91 -15.16 -7.28 18.91
C CYS A 91 -14.96 -6.19 17.83
N VAL A 92 -15.36 -4.95 18.12
CA VAL A 92 -15.26 -3.79 17.20
C VAL A 92 -13.98 -2.99 17.42
N ASP A 93 -13.09 -3.47 18.31
CA ASP A 93 -12.01 -2.66 18.85
C ASP A 93 -11.07 -2.12 17.76
N VAL A 94 -11.23 -0.83 17.43
CA VAL A 94 -10.38 -0.05 16.52
C VAL A 94 -8.98 0.15 17.15
N LYS A 95 -8.77 -0.20 18.43
CA LYS A 95 -7.45 -0.15 19.06
C LYS A 95 -6.38 -0.99 18.34
N GLY A 96 -6.80 -1.99 17.57
CA GLY A 96 -5.89 -2.81 16.76
C GLY A 96 -5.42 -2.13 15.48
N ASP A 97 -6.15 -1.13 14.97
CA ASP A 97 -5.78 -0.43 13.75
C ASP A 97 -4.75 0.69 14.08
N PRO A 98 -3.69 0.86 13.27
CA PRO A 98 -2.71 1.93 13.44
C PRO A 98 -3.29 3.26 12.97
N THR A 99 -2.93 4.34 13.66
CA THR A 99 -3.24 5.71 13.24
C THR A 99 -2.15 6.21 12.31
N PHE A 100 -2.43 6.23 11.00
CA PHE A 100 -1.46 6.71 10.02
C PHE A 100 -1.31 8.22 10.06
N ARG A 101 -0.06 8.69 10.20
CA ARG A 101 0.25 10.11 10.14
C ARG A 101 0.03 10.67 8.75
N LYS A 102 -0.37 11.95 8.71
CA LYS A 102 -0.50 12.73 7.49
C LYS A 102 0.34 13.99 7.57
N THR A 103 0.88 14.41 6.44
CA THR A 103 1.56 15.70 6.29
C THR A 103 0.55 16.85 6.35
N SER A 104 1.03 18.09 6.38
CA SER A 104 0.18 19.28 6.29
C SER A 104 -0.64 19.35 5.00
N SER A 105 -0.21 18.68 3.93
CA SER A 105 -0.95 18.52 2.68
C SER A 105 -1.99 17.39 2.69
N GLY A 106 -2.13 16.67 3.81
CA GLY A 106 -3.05 15.54 3.94
C GLY A 106 -2.54 14.23 3.32
N GLU A 107 -1.32 14.20 2.79
CA GLU A 107 -0.69 12.99 2.25
C GLU A 107 -0.18 12.09 3.37
N LEU A 108 -0.06 10.78 3.10
CA LEU A 108 0.49 9.82 4.04
C LEU A 108 1.95 10.19 4.38
N ASP A 109 2.23 10.46 5.65
CA ASP A 109 3.59 10.70 6.12
C ASP A 109 4.29 9.37 6.39
N THR A 110 5.25 9.04 5.53
CA THR A 110 6.01 7.78 5.62
C THR A 110 7.36 7.95 6.33
N LYS A 111 7.76 9.18 6.68
CA LYS A 111 9.06 9.46 7.32
C LYS A 111 9.01 9.03 8.79
N PRO A 112 10.16 8.75 9.45
CA PRO A 112 10.18 8.48 10.89
C PRO A 112 9.70 9.69 11.70
N SER A 113 8.90 9.46 12.76
CA SER A 113 8.51 10.51 13.71
C SER A 113 9.64 10.87 14.67
N GLN A 114 9.43 11.95 15.42
CA GLN A 114 10.29 12.30 16.54
C GLN A 114 10.42 11.16 17.56
N GLU A 115 9.35 10.42 17.86
CA GLU A 115 9.39 9.24 18.74
C GLU A 115 10.28 8.13 18.16
N ALA A 116 10.21 7.90 16.84
CA ALA A 116 11.06 6.93 16.15
C ALA A 116 12.54 7.35 16.18
N LEU A 117 12.82 8.64 16.01
CA LEU A 117 14.16 9.22 16.09
C LEU A 117 14.73 9.14 17.51
N ASN A 118 13.92 9.48 18.52
CA ASN A 118 14.31 9.41 19.93
C ASN A 118 14.61 7.97 20.35
N HIS A 119 13.77 7.01 19.94
CA HIS A 119 14.02 5.59 20.19
C HIS A 119 15.33 5.12 19.56
N LYS A 120 15.64 5.59 18.33
CA LYS A 120 16.91 5.26 17.66
C LYS A 120 18.12 5.86 18.39
N ALA A 121 18.00 7.07 18.93
CA ALA A 121 19.07 7.72 19.68
C ALA A 121 19.36 7.03 21.03
N GLY A 122 18.33 6.51 21.72
CA GLY A 122 18.48 5.88 23.04
C GLY A 122 19.01 4.44 23.05
N ARG A 123 19.07 3.74 21.90
CA ARG A 123 19.40 2.30 21.84
C ARG A 123 20.88 1.99 21.58
N TRP A 124 21.72 3.00 21.33
CA TRP A 124 23.15 2.84 21.08
C TRP A 124 23.99 3.05 22.37
N PRO A 125 24.91 2.14 22.78
CA PRO A 125 25.16 0.78 22.32
C PRO A 125 24.89 -0.24 23.45
N PHE A 126 23.61 -0.42 23.83
CA PHE A 126 23.22 -1.42 24.83
C PHE A 126 22.10 -2.31 24.27
N SER A 127 22.41 -3.08 23.22
CA SER A 127 21.54 -4.20 22.85
C SER A 127 22.14 -5.49 23.41
N SER A 128 21.56 -5.99 24.49
CA SER A 128 21.94 -7.29 25.07
C SER A 128 21.83 -8.41 24.03
N PRO A 129 22.65 -9.48 24.13
CA PRO A 129 22.55 -10.65 23.26
C PRO A 129 21.15 -11.26 23.39
N VAL A 130 20.50 -11.53 22.26
CA VAL A 130 19.08 -11.89 22.22
C VAL A 130 18.94 -13.40 22.05
N THR A 131 18.43 -14.09 23.06
CA THR A 131 17.62 -15.29 22.84
C THR A 131 16.28 -14.83 22.25
N GLY A 132 16.05 -15.10 20.97
CA GLY A 132 14.80 -14.74 20.31
C GLY A 132 13.66 -15.58 20.87
N LYS A 133 12.57 -14.94 21.31
CA LYS A 133 11.37 -15.63 21.79
C LYS A 133 10.80 -16.52 20.70
N THR A 134 10.26 -17.66 21.10
CA THR A 134 9.51 -18.56 20.22
C THR A 134 8.23 -17.87 19.72
N PRO A 135 7.66 -18.29 18.57
CA PRO A 135 6.40 -17.74 18.08
C PRO A 135 5.27 -17.81 19.12
N GLN A 136 5.20 -18.92 19.86
CA GLN A 136 4.19 -19.17 20.89
C GLN A 136 4.33 -18.21 22.07
N GLU A 137 5.55 -17.92 22.52
CA GLU A 137 5.80 -16.94 23.58
C GLU A 137 5.40 -15.53 23.15
N VAL A 138 5.73 -15.13 21.91
CA VAL A 138 5.35 -13.80 21.38
C VAL A 138 3.83 -13.66 21.28
N GLU A 139 3.14 -14.71 20.84
CA GLU A 139 1.69 -14.74 20.73
C GLU A 139 1.02 -14.70 22.11
N ALA A 140 1.44 -15.56 23.04
CA ALA A 140 0.91 -15.58 24.41
C ALA A 140 1.10 -14.24 25.13
N GLU A 141 2.24 -13.58 24.96
CA GLU A 141 2.48 -12.24 25.52
C GLU A 141 1.62 -11.15 24.87
N ALA A 142 1.31 -11.27 23.58
CA ALA A 142 0.42 -10.34 22.91
C ALA A 142 -1.03 -10.54 23.37
N GLU A 143 -1.49 -11.79 23.47
CA GLU A 143 -2.82 -12.14 23.99
C GLU A 143 -2.99 -11.69 25.45
N ALA A 144 -2.00 -11.89 26.30
CA ALA A 144 -2.01 -11.42 27.69
C ALA A 144 -2.17 -9.89 27.77
N ARG A 145 -1.49 -9.13 26.90
CA ARG A 145 -1.66 -7.67 26.82
C ARG A 145 -3.06 -7.29 26.36
N VAL A 146 -3.56 -7.95 25.31
CA VAL A 146 -4.93 -7.73 24.80
C VAL A 146 -5.95 -7.96 25.91
N LEU A 147 -5.83 -9.05 26.66
CA LEU A 147 -6.69 -9.34 27.81
C LEU A 147 -6.58 -8.28 28.90
N SER A 148 -5.37 -7.83 29.26
CA SER A 148 -5.18 -6.78 30.28
C SER A 148 -5.76 -5.43 29.87
N GLU A 149 -5.84 -5.14 28.57
CA GLU A 149 -6.42 -3.92 28.00
C GLU A 149 -7.94 -4.04 27.77
N GLY A 150 -8.54 -5.17 28.16
CA GLY A 150 -9.97 -5.48 27.98
C GLY A 150 -10.38 -5.79 26.54
N GLY A 151 -9.44 -6.21 25.68
CA GLY A 151 -9.69 -6.60 24.29
C GLY A 151 -9.95 -8.10 24.11
N ASP A 152 -10.44 -8.50 22.93
CA ASP A 152 -10.66 -9.92 22.59
C ASP A 152 -9.41 -10.56 21.96
N PRO A 153 -8.78 -11.57 22.58
CA PRO A 153 -7.61 -12.26 22.02
C PRO A 153 -7.94 -13.07 20.75
N ARG A 154 -9.22 -13.33 20.43
CA ARG A 154 -9.59 -13.95 19.14
C ARG A 154 -9.57 -12.96 17.98
N ASN A 155 -9.52 -11.65 18.27
CA ASN A 155 -9.35 -10.64 17.24
C ASN A 155 -7.88 -10.66 16.79
N GLU A 156 -7.59 -11.47 15.78
CA GLU A 156 -6.25 -11.67 15.23
C GLU A 156 -5.55 -10.33 14.93
N ARG A 157 -6.29 -9.35 14.38
CA ARG A 157 -5.71 -8.04 14.07
C ARG A 157 -5.26 -7.30 15.34
N LEU A 158 -6.07 -7.34 16.39
CA LEU A 158 -5.75 -6.72 17.68
C LEU A 158 -4.56 -7.42 18.35
N VAL A 159 -4.52 -8.76 18.32
CA VAL A 159 -3.38 -9.53 18.82
C VAL A 159 -2.11 -9.20 18.06
N LEU A 160 -2.14 -9.26 16.72
CA LEU A 160 -1.00 -8.89 15.88
C LEU A 160 -0.53 -7.45 16.13
N SER A 161 -1.45 -6.52 16.41
CA SER A 161 -1.09 -5.13 16.74
C SER A 161 -0.20 -5.03 18.00
N ARG A 162 -0.27 -6.01 18.91
CA ARG A 162 0.47 -6.10 20.18
C ARG A 162 1.71 -7.01 20.11
N PHE A 163 1.98 -7.65 18.97
CA PHE A 163 3.22 -8.41 18.78
C PHE A 163 4.44 -7.48 18.93
N MET A 164 5.40 -7.90 19.75
CA MET A 164 6.68 -7.22 19.88
C MET A 164 7.62 -7.60 18.74
N ILE A 165 8.26 -6.60 18.16
CA ILE A 165 9.28 -6.77 17.13
C ILE A 165 10.50 -7.44 17.76
N GLN A 166 10.91 -8.57 17.19
CA GLN A 166 12.08 -9.34 17.67
C GLN A 166 13.36 -9.01 16.87
N PHE A 167 13.32 -8.06 15.93
CA PHE A 167 14.42 -7.76 15.00
C PHE A 167 14.63 -6.27 14.71
N GLY A 168 15.82 -5.94 14.19
CA GLY A 168 16.11 -4.62 13.63
C GLY A 168 16.10 -3.50 14.67
N GLN A 169 16.08 -2.26 14.20
CA GLN A 169 16.27 -1.07 15.04
C GLN A 169 15.09 -0.74 15.96
N TYR A 170 13.90 -1.27 15.66
CA TYR A 170 12.68 -1.09 16.45
C TYR A 170 12.32 -2.34 17.24
N LYS A 171 13.31 -3.17 17.59
CA LYS A 171 13.12 -4.29 18.52
C LYS A 171 12.38 -3.80 19.77
N ASP A 172 11.57 -4.65 20.36
CA ASP A 172 10.78 -4.43 21.59
C ASP A 172 9.64 -3.41 21.45
N GLN A 173 9.48 -2.74 20.30
CA GLN A 173 8.28 -1.99 19.97
C GLN A 173 7.19 -2.90 19.40
N THR A 174 5.92 -2.48 19.48
CA THR A 174 4.82 -3.24 18.89
C THR A 174 4.72 -3.05 17.38
N PHE A 175 4.10 -3.98 16.67
CA PHE A 175 3.82 -3.80 15.23
C PHE A 175 2.97 -2.56 14.97
N LYS A 176 1.95 -2.31 15.80
CA LYS A 176 1.15 -1.08 15.70
C LYS A 176 2.03 0.16 15.81
N TRP A 177 2.85 0.23 16.86
CA TRP A 177 3.74 1.36 17.08
C TRP A 177 4.64 1.60 15.87
N LEU A 178 5.21 0.56 15.27
CA LEU A 178 6.05 0.71 14.08
C LEU A 178 5.29 1.32 12.89
N LEU A 179 4.08 0.84 12.60
CA LEU A 179 3.27 1.36 11.51
C LEU A 179 2.86 2.83 11.73
N GLU A 180 2.67 3.21 13.00
CA GLU A 180 2.35 4.59 13.39
C GLU A 180 3.57 5.50 13.37
N ASN A 181 4.80 4.95 13.53
CA ASN A 181 6.01 5.73 13.80
C ASN A 181 7.03 5.79 12.65
N ASP A 182 7.22 4.71 11.90
CA ASP A 182 8.10 4.66 10.72
C ASP A 182 7.55 3.67 9.66
N LEU A 183 6.55 4.14 8.91
CA LEU A 183 5.86 3.35 7.90
C LEU A 183 6.79 2.97 6.73
N SER A 184 7.71 3.84 6.34
CA SER A 184 8.68 3.54 5.27
C SER A 184 9.61 2.40 5.67
N TYR A 185 10.12 2.38 6.91
CA TYR A 185 10.90 1.26 7.42
C TYR A 185 10.07 -0.03 7.47
N ALA A 186 8.84 0.03 8.00
CA ALA A 186 7.94 -1.12 8.06
C ALA A 186 7.72 -1.74 6.66
N ALA A 187 7.39 -0.91 5.68
CA ALA A 187 7.15 -1.32 4.31
C ALA A 187 8.42 -1.91 3.64
N LYS A 188 9.58 -1.29 3.88
CA LYS A 188 10.88 -1.83 3.43
C LYS A 188 11.14 -3.20 4.02
N MET A 189 10.92 -3.38 5.33
CA MET A 189 11.12 -4.66 6.01
C MET A 189 10.23 -5.76 5.45
N VAL A 190 8.95 -5.47 5.20
CA VAL A 190 8.02 -6.41 4.57
C VAL A 190 8.47 -6.77 3.15
N ALA A 191 8.82 -5.78 2.32
CA ALA A 191 9.30 -6.02 0.96
C ALA A 191 10.55 -6.92 0.93
N CYS A 192 11.55 -6.63 1.77
CA CYS A 192 12.76 -7.44 1.89
C CYS A 192 12.44 -8.85 2.41
N HIS A 193 11.53 -8.99 3.37
CA HIS A 193 11.13 -10.29 3.93
C HIS A 193 10.41 -11.15 2.90
N GLU A 194 9.47 -10.62 2.13
CA GLU A 194 8.79 -11.38 1.08
C GLU A 194 9.77 -11.89 0.02
N LYS A 195 10.76 -11.07 -0.37
CA LYS A 195 11.86 -11.51 -1.23
C LYS A 195 12.72 -12.57 -0.56
N GLN A 196 13.01 -12.45 0.74
CA GLN A 196 13.71 -13.48 1.50
C GLN A 196 12.94 -14.80 1.46
N ARG A 197 11.62 -14.79 1.67
CA ARG A 197 10.74 -15.97 1.63
C ARG A 197 10.68 -16.67 0.28
N GLN A 198 10.87 -15.95 -0.82
CA GLN A 198 10.97 -16.57 -2.15
C GLN A 198 12.24 -17.43 -2.30
N ASN A 199 13.28 -17.14 -1.52
CA ASN A 199 14.61 -17.75 -1.66
C ASN A 199 14.98 -18.70 -0.51
N THR A 200 14.18 -18.78 0.56
CA THR A 200 14.49 -19.65 1.71
C THR A 200 13.24 -20.30 2.30
N LYS A 201 13.39 -21.53 2.81
CA LYS A 201 12.38 -22.26 3.58
C LYS A 201 12.62 -22.22 5.11
N CYS A 202 13.59 -21.41 5.58
CA CYS A 202 13.93 -21.33 7.00
C CYS A 202 12.70 -20.98 7.86
N GLN A 203 12.51 -21.72 8.95
CA GLN A 203 11.39 -21.60 9.90
C GLN A 203 11.85 -21.06 11.27
N SER A 204 12.88 -20.22 11.30
CA SER A 204 13.35 -19.65 12.58
C SER A 204 12.27 -18.76 13.22
N SER A 205 12.29 -18.64 14.54
CA SER A 205 11.36 -17.77 15.29
C SER A 205 11.37 -16.32 14.77
N LEU A 206 12.54 -15.85 14.30
CA LEU A 206 12.68 -14.54 13.67
C LEU A 206 11.89 -14.43 12.36
N MET A 207 11.90 -15.47 11.52
CA MET A 207 11.14 -15.49 10.28
C MET A 207 9.64 -15.54 10.54
N ALA A 208 9.20 -16.29 11.56
CA ALA A 208 7.81 -16.30 11.99
C ALA A 208 7.36 -14.90 12.47
N ASN A 209 8.17 -14.20 13.28
CA ASN A 209 7.85 -12.83 13.71
C ASN A 209 7.75 -11.85 12.52
N LYS A 210 8.61 -12.00 11.50
CA LYS A 210 8.51 -11.22 10.25
C LYS A 210 7.28 -11.60 9.40
N ASP A 211 6.85 -12.85 9.41
CA ASP A 211 5.61 -13.29 8.76
C ASP A 211 4.39 -12.63 9.42
N SER A 212 4.35 -12.61 10.76
CA SER A 212 3.30 -11.94 11.51
C SER A 212 3.27 -10.43 11.24
N LEU A 213 4.44 -9.77 11.19
CA LEU A 213 4.51 -8.35 10.79
C LEU A 213 3.96 -8.16 9.38
N THR A 214 4.33 -9.04 8.45
CA THR A 214 3.85 -8.98 7.06
C THR A 214 2.33 -9.12 7.00
N ARG A 215 1.75 -10.12 7.69
CA ARG A 215 0.30 -10.35 7.76
C ARG A 215 -0.45 -9.14 8.33
N TYR A 216 0.06 -8.54 9.40
CA TYR A 216 -0.51 -7.34 9.99
C TYR A 216 -0.41 -6.14 9.04
N ALA A 217 0.77 -5.91 8.47
CA ALA A 217 1.06 -4.73 7.65
C ALA A 217 0.27 -4.69 6.35
N ILE A 218 0.24 -5.79 5.58
CA ILE A 218 -0.41 -5.82 4.26
C ILE A 218 -1.94 -5.82 4.34
N ALA A 219 -2.51 -5.95 5.55
CA ALA A 219 -3.94 -5.79 5.79
C ALA A 219 -4.41 -4.33 5.58
N TYR A 220 -3.48 -3.37 5.52
CA TYR A 220 -3.76 -1.95 5.30
C TYR A 220 -3.33 -1.51 3.88
N PRO A 221 -4.26 -1.00 3.03
CA PRO A 221 -3.95 -0.58 1.68
C PRO A 221 -2.83 0.46 1.56
N GLU A 222 -2.74 1.38 2.53
CA GLU A 222 -1.71 2.41 2.63
C GLU A 222 -0.32 1.79 2.71
N VAL A 223 -0.17 0.78 3.56
CA VAL A 223 1.10 0.07 3.77
C VAL A 223 1.43 -0.82 2.58
N LEU A 224 0.43 -1.52 2.03
CA LEU A 224 0.61 -2.34 0.82
C LEU A 224 1.12 -1.52 -0.36
N GLN A 225 0.61 -0.30 -0.53
CA GLN A 225 1.07 0.61 -1.58
C GLN A 225 2.53 1.03 -1.38
N GLU A 226 2.94 1.28 -0.14
CA GLU A 226 4.34 1.59 0.19
C GLU A 226 5.25 0.37 0.00
N VAL A 227 4.81 -0.83 0.38
CA VAL A 227 5.55 -2.09 0.12
C VAL A 227 5.80 -2.27 -1.37
N ARG A 228 4.78 -2.03 -2.21
CA ARG A 228 4.91 -2.08 -3.68
C ARG A 228 5.93 -1.04 -4.18
N PHE A 229 5.94 0.15 -3.61
CA PHE A 229 6.93 1.18 -3.94
C PHE A 229 8.35 0.69 -3.63
N HIS A 230 8.62 0.15 -2.43
CA HIS A 230 9.94 -0.39 -2.08
C HIS A 230 10.37 -1.55 -2.98
N ARG A 231 9.46 -2.46 -3.34
CA ARG A 231 9.76 -3.54 -4.30
C ARG A 231 10.16 -2.99 -5.68
N GLY A 232 9.41 -2.00 -6.19
CA GLY A 232 9.70 -1.35 -7.47
C GLY A 232 11.02 -0.58 -7.42
N TYR A 233 11.26 0.14 -6.34
CA TYR A 233 12.50 0.88 -6.11
C TYR A 233 13.72 -0.06 -6.05
N GLU A 234 13.65 -1.17 -5.31
CA GLU A 234 14.75 -2.14 -5.25
C GLU A 234 15.06 -2.75 -6.63
N ARG A 235 14.03 -3.07 -7.43
CA ARG A 235 14.23 -3.51 -8.82
C ARG A 235 14.89 -2.43 -9.68
N SER A 236 14.52 -1.16 -9.47
CA SER A 236 15.07 -0.02 -10.21
C SER A 236 16.55 0.22 -9.99
N LEU A 237 17.12 -0.32 -8.89
CA LEU A 237 18.57 -0.27 -8.64
C LEU A 237 19.35 -1.22 -9.56
N GLN A 238 18.68 -2.13 -10.26
CA GLN A 238 19.29 -2.98 -11.28
C GLN A 238 19.52 -2.17 -12.57
N SER A 239 20.69 -2.35 -13.18
CA SER A 239 21.07 -1.65 -14.40
C SER A 239 20.02 -1.85 -15.51
N GLY A 240 19.52 -0.75 -16.08
CA GLY A 240 18.52 -0.76 -17.14
C GLY A 240 17.08 -1.01 -16.69
N GLN A 241 16.81 -1.09 -15.38
CA GLN A 241 15.47 -1.27 -14.81
C GLN A 241 14.94 -0.01 -14.10
N GLU A 242 15.58 1.14 -14.29
CA GLU A 242 15.28 2.37 -13.53
C GLU A 242 13.80 2.80 -13.68
N GLY A 243 13.18 2.47 -14.81
CA GLY A 243 11.77 2.78 -15.09
C GLY A 243 10.75 1.95 -14.32
N LYS A 244 11.16 0.82 -13.72
CA LYS A 244 10.26 -0.08 -12.95
C LYS A 244 9.95 0.41 -11.54
N ALA A 245 10.61 1.48 -11.06
CA ALA A 245 10.22 2.12 -9.82
C ALA A 245 8.80 2.71 -9.96
N LEU A 246 8.01 2.62 -8.88
CA LEU A 246 6.76 3.36 -8.82
C LEU A 246 7.03 4.84 -8.56
N VAL A 247 6.14 5.72 -9.02
CA VAL A 247 6.21 7.15 -8.72
C VAL A 247 6.19 7.38 -7.21
N GLY A 248 5.28 6.71 -6.49
CA GLY A 248 5.28 6.66 -5.02
C GLY A 248 4.79 7.91 -4.30
N PHE A 249 4.36 8.96 -5.01
CA PHE A 249 3.77 10.18 -4.45
C PHE A 249 2.78 10.81 -5.44
N GLY A 250 1.90 11.69 -4.93
CA GLY A 250 0.92 12.41 -5.71
C GLY A 250 -0.10 11.52 -6.44
N LYS A 251 -0.77 12.12 -7.43
CA LYS A 251 -1.90 11.51 -8.17
C LYS A 251 -1.55 10.19 -8.85
N HIS A 252 -0.34 10.07 -9.39
CA HIS A 252 0.11 8.89 -10.14
C HIS A 252 1.00 7.97 -9.31
N ARG A 253 0.90 7.98 -7.98
CA ARG A 253 1.79 7.23 -7.06
C ARG A 253 1.90 5.73 -7.34
N SER A 254 0.88 5.12 -7.94
CA SER A 254 0.81 3.68 -8.20
C SER A 254 1.31 3.29 -9.60
N GLU A 255 1.63 4.25 -10.46
CA GLU A 255 2.18 4.03 -11.80
C GLU A 255 3.69 3.81 -11.74
N THR A 256 4.26 3.08 -12.69
CA THR A 256 5.72 3.04 -12.85
C THR A 256 6.23 4.33 -13.49
N LEU A 257 7.51 4.65 -13.27
CA LEU A 257 8.14 5.80 -13.92
C LEU A 257 8.16 5.67 -15.44
N GLU A 258 8.31 4.45 -15.95
CA GLU A 258 8.25 4.13 -17.38
C GLU A 258 6.84 4.37 -17.94
N ASP A 259 5.81 3.76 -17.33
CA ASP A 259 4.42 3.89 -17.78
C ASP A 259 3.93 5.34 -17.71
N LEU A 260 4.35 6.07 -16.67
CA LEU A 260 4.07 7.49 -16.56
C LEU A 260 4.72 8.23 -17.75
N TYR A 261 6.03 8.07 -17.96
CA TYR A 261 6.81 8.80 -18.96
C TYR A 261 6.37 8.51 -20.41
N GLU A 262 5.99 7.28 -20.72
CA GLU A 262 5.60 6.86 -22.07
C GLU A 262 4.13 7.11 -22.41
N SER A 263 3.33 7.51 -21.42
CA SER A 263 1.91 7.76 -21.60
C SER A 263 1.62 8.89 -22.60
N LYS A 264 0.59 8.67 -23.43
CA LYS A 264 0.02 9.69 -24.33
C LYS A 264 -1.14 10.47 -23.71
N ASP A 265 -1.51 10.12 -22.49
CA ASP A 265 -2.58 10.78 -21.75
C ASP A 265 -2.19 12.23 -21.38
N ARG A 266 -3.10 13.19 -21.62
CA ARG A 266 -2.82 14.63 -21.42
C ARG A 266 -2.54 14.98 -19.96
N ASP A 267 -3.22 14.33 -19.02
CA ASP A 267 -3.04 14.56 -17.58
C ASP A 267 -1.66 14.07 -17.13
N LYS A 268 -1.26 12.87 -17.55
CA LYS A 268 0.08 12.32 -17.28
C LYS A 268 1.20 13.16 -17.92
N ILE A 269 1.01 13.63 -19.15
CA ILE A 269 1.97 14.54 -19.82
C ILE A 269 2.12 15.84 -19.02
N SER A 270 1.01 16.41 -18.56
CA SER A 270 1.02 17.65 -17.77
C SER A 270 1.72 17.45 -16.43
N TYR A 271 1.50 16.29 -15.79
CA TYR A 271 2.18 15.91 -14.55
C TYR A 271 3.70 15.76 -14.74
N ILE A 272 4.17 15.16 -15.84
CA ILE A 272 5.61 15.09 -16.15
C ILE A 272 6.20 16.47 -16.35
N ASN A 273 5.51 17.36 -17.07
CA ASN A 273 5.98 18.74 -17.27
C ASN A 273 6.11 19.49 -15.94
N PHE A 274 5.16 19.28 -15.02
CA PHE A 274 5.28 19.78 -13.66
C PHE A 274 6.54 19.22 -12.97
N LEU A 275 6.78 17.91 -13.02
CA LEU A 275 7.95 17.29 -12.40
C LEU A 275 9.29 17.78 -12.98
N ARG A 276 9.39 18.00 -14.29
CA ARG A 276 10.60 18.54 -14.94
C ARG A 276 11.09 19.83 -14.26
N ASN A 277 10.15 20.66 -13.81
CA ASN A 277 10.43 21.95 -13.19
C ASN A 277 10.73 21.87 -11.68
N LYS A 278 10.70 20.68 -11.08
CA LYS A 278 10.83 20.49 -9.61
C LYS A 278 12.21 20.06 -9.13
N LYS A 279 13.20 19.97 -10.01
CA LYS A 279 14.57 19.55 -9.66
C LYS A 279 15.21 20.37 -8.53
N SER A 280 14.98 21.68 -8.50
CA SER A 280 15.55 22.57 -7.47
C SER A 280 14.80 22.54 -6.15
N THR A 281 13.60 21.95 -6.12
CA THR A 281 12.69 21.99 -4.96
C THR A 281 12.55 20.64 -4.26
N CYS A 282 13.15 19.57 -4.79
CA CYS A 282 13.04 18.24 -4.21
C CYS A 282 14.16 17.96 -3.20
N ASP A 283 13.79 17.39 -2.05
CA ASP A 283 14.75 16.84 -1.10
C ASP A 283 15.55 15.71 -1.77
N GLN A 284 16.87 15.73 -1.62
CA GLN A 284 17.74 14.69 -2.15
C GLN A 284 17.34 13.31 -1.60
N GLY A 285 17.19 12.33 -2.49
CA GLY A 285 16.78 10.96 -2.14
C GLY A 285 15.29 10.79 -1.90
N SER A 286 14.48 11.85 -2.00
CA SER A 286 13.02 11.72 -1.95
C SER A 286 12.46 10.97 -3.16
N LYS A 287 11.22 10.47 -3.04
CA LYS A 287 10.50 9.85 -4.17
C LYS A 287 10.37 10.81 -5.36
N MET A 288 10.16 12.10 -5.08
CA MET A 288 10.12 13.15 -6.10
C MET A 288 11.48 13.33 -6.78
N ASP A 289 12.57 13.40 -6.02
CA ASP A 289 13.92 13.48 -6.58
C ASP A 289 14.24 12.26 -7.48
N ILE A 290 13.87 11.05 -7.05
CA ILE A 290 14.02 9.83 -7.86
C ILE A 290 13.26 9.96 -9.19
N ALA A 291 11.99 10.38 -9.14
CA ALA A 291 11.17 10.55 -10.34
C ALA A 291 11.73 11.63 -11.28
N VAL A 292 12.11 12.79 -10.75
CA VAL A 292 12.68 13.90 -11.52
C VAL A 292 14.00 13.49 -12.17
N ARG A 293 14.89 12.80 -11.44
CA ARG A 293 16.15 12.29 -12.00
C ARG A 293 15.91 11.33 -13.16
N TYR A 294 14.98 10.39 -13.01
CA TYR A 294 14.62 9.45 -14.09
C TYR A 294 14.12 10.19 -15.34
N ILE A 295 13.16 11.11 -15.19
CA ILE A 295 12.57 11.87 -16.29
C ILE A 295 13.65 12.64 -17.05
N LEU A 296 14.49 13.41 -16.33
CA LEU A 296 15.55 14.21 -16.97
C LEU A 296 16.62 13.34 -17.64
N GLN A 297 16.91 12.16 -17.10
CA GLN A 297 17.82 11.22 -17.75
C GLN A 297 17.22 10.64 -19.04
N ARG A 298 15.92 10.33 -19.06
CA ARG A 298 15.20 9.88 -20.26
C ARG A 298 15.10 10.96 -21.33
N ASP A 299 14.81 12.20 -20.95
CA ASP A 299 14.78 13.36 -21.86
C ASP A 299 16.14 13.50 -22.57
N LYS A 300 17.25 13.40 -21.83
CA LYS A 300 18.62 13.43 -22.40
C LYS A 300 18.86 12.28 -23.37
N LYS A 301 18.46 11.05 -23.03
CA LYS A 301 18.60 9.87 -23.89
C LYS A 301 17.80 10.04 -25.20
N GLN A 302 16.56 10.52 -25.13
CA GLN A 302 15.73 10.78 -26.31
C GLN A 302 16.32 11.90 -27.18
N ALA A 303 16.78 13.00 -26.59
CA ALA A 303 17.42 14.10 -27.34
C ALA A 303 18.69 13.64 -28.06
N ALA A 304 19.52 12.82 -27.40
CA ALA A 304 20.71 12.24 -28.00
C ALA A 304 20.39 11.28 -29.17
N ALA A 305 19.36 10.45 -29.02
CA ALA A 305 18.90 9.55 -30.09
C ALA A 305 18.37 10.34 -31.30
N SER A 306 17.60 11.40 -31.07
CA SER A 306 17.11 12.29 -32.14
C SER A 306 18.23 13.01 -32.88
N ARG A 307 19.28 13.48 -32.17
CA ARG A 307 20.47 14.06 -32.80
C ARG A 307 21.22 13.05 -33.67
N LYS A 308 21.40 11.81 -33.21
CA LYS A 308 22.04 10.73 -34.01
C LYS A 308 21.24 10.40 -35.27
N ARG A 309 19.91 10.38 -35.19
CA ARG A 309 19.04 10.15 -36.36
C ARG A 309 19.16 11.27 -37.40
N ARG A 310 19.23 12.54 -36.97
CA ARG A 310 19.46 13.68 -37.87
C ARG A 310 20.85 13.65 -38.53
N ALA A 311 21.89 13.31 -37.77
CA ALA A 311 23.25 13.23 -38.31
C ALA A 311 23.41 12.12 -39.38
N SER A 312 22.68 11.00 -39.21
CA SER A 312 22.69 9.88 -40.18
C SER A 312 21.80 10.12 -41.41
N SER A 313 20.79 10.99 -41.32
CA SER A 313 20.04 11.43 -42.51
C SER A 313 20.85 12.40 -43.37
N ASP A 314 21.63 13.30 -42.78
CA ASP A 314 22.45 14.28 -43.51
C ASP A 314 23.60 13.62 -44.29
N THR A 315 24.15 12.51 -43.79
CA THR A 315 25.22 11.76 -44.49
C THR A 315 24.70 11.01 -45.72
N ARG A 316 23.39 10.77 -45.84
CA ARG A 316 22.79 10.03 -46.97
C ARG A 316 22.39 10.93 -48.15
N THR A 317 22.43 12.25 -47.99
CA THR A 317 22.09 13.25 -49.03
C THR A 317 23.31 13.91 -49.70
N GLY A 318 24.53 13.49 -49.38
CA GLY A 318 25.75 13.94 -50.06
C GLY A 318 25.88 13.33 -51.46
N ALA A 319 25.30 13.97 -52.47
CA ALA A 319 25.60 13.68 -53.87
C ALA A 319 27.09 13.97 -54.16
N PRO A 320 27.82 13.11 -54.89
CA PRO A 320 29.23 13.35 -55.19
C PRO A 320 29.39 14.56 -56.14
N PRO A 321 30.49 15.33 -56.04
CA PRO A 321 30.69 16.50 -56.87
C PRO A 321 30.92 16.09 -58.33
N LYS A 322 30.22 16.76 -59.27
CA LYS A 322 30.44 16.61 -60.70
C LYS A 322 31.85 17.08 -61.05
N VAL A 323 32.70 16.17 -61.51
CA VAL A 323 34.04 16.46 -62.03
C VAL A 323 33.91 17.22 -63.35
N ALA A 324 34.39 18.45 -63.39
CA ALA A 324 34.49 19.25 -64.59
C ALA A 324 35.65 18.74 -65.48
N ALA A 325 35.33 18.30 -66.69
CA ALA A 325 36.30 17.87 -67.69
C ALA A 325 37.10 19.08 -68.21
N LYS A 326 38.42 19.07 -67.98
CA LYS A 326 39.38 20.04 -68.50
C LYS A 326 39.68 19.73 -69.98
N ARG A 327 39.28 20.61 -70.89
CA ARG A 327 39.76 20.66 -72.28
C ARG A 327 41.11 21.38 -72.33
N GLY A 328 42.17 20.65 -72.66
CA GLY A 328 43.45 21.15 -73.17
C GLY A 328 43.99 20.03 -74.06
N GLY A 329 44.37 20.22 -75.31
CA GLY A 329 45.25 21.24 -75.88
C GLY A 329 46.19 20.44 -76.78
N ARG A 330 46.05 20.61 -78.09
CA ARG A 330 46.86 19.98 -79.16
C ARG A 330 48.36 20.18 -78.91
N PRO A 331 49.21 19.21 -79.28
CA PRO A 331 50.49 19.49 -79.89
C PRO A 331 50.49 19.10 -81.37
N GLY A 332 51.09 19.95 -82.19
CA GLY A 332 51.29 19.71 -83.61
C GLY A 332 52.73 19.33 -83.94
N VAL A 333 52.83 18.70 -85.12
CA VAL A 333 53.88 18.77 -86.15
C VAL A 333 55.12 17.86 -86.03
N GLY A 334 55.25 17.04 -87.09
CA GLY A 334 56.51 16.58 -87.70
C GLY A 334 56.74 15.07 -87.55
N GLY A 335 56.85 14.22 -88.57
CA GLY A 335 56.97 14.39 -90.03
C GLY A 335 57.99 13.38 -90.59
N ARG A 336 57.65 12.76 -91.74
CA ARG A 336 58.44 11.91 -92.68
C ARG A 336 58.64 10.43 -92.30
N GLY A 337 58.61 9.46 -93.23
CA GLY A 337 58.56 9.49 -94.70
C GLY A 337 57.97 8.19 -95.27
N GLY A 338 57.32 8.25 -96.44
CA GLY A 338 57.85 7.77 -97.74
C GLY A 338 57.25 6.38 -98.03
N TRP A 339 56.55 6.11 -99.13
CA TRP A 339 56.72 6.47 -100.54
C TRP A 339 55.38 6.74 -101.23
#